data_AF-A0A4U9Y0F2-F1
#
_entry.id   AF-A0A4U9Y0F2-F1
#
_cell.length_a   1.000
_cell.length_b   1.000
_cell.length_c   1.000
_cell.angle_alpha   90.00
_cell.angle_beta   90.00
_cell.angle_gamma   90.00
#
_symmetry.space_group_name_H-M   'P 1'
#
loop_
_entity.id
_entity.type
_entity.pdbx_description
1 polymer ?
#
loop_
_entity_poly.entity_id
_entity_poly.type
_entity_poly.pdbx_seq_one_letter_code
_entity_poly.pdbx_strand_id
1 'polypeptide(L)'
;MEQINVTGTNMVIISDKTLKTFVIAGHLSERWEFTSIFEKIDDEATLDENGELFEISYVLSLEAKPKAKVNLTSSYFAKDHKKDVDEIIKVFSFIEDNKKNIFESLGIHGVLE
;
A
#
# COMPACT_ATOMS: atom_id res chain seq x y z
N MET A 1 -12.18 -8.24 -9.12
CA MET A 1 -11.68 -7.62 -7.88
C MET A 1 -11.50 -8.73 -6.87
N GLU A 2 -10.30 -8.85 -6.31
CA GLU A 2 -9.98 -9.84 -5.28
C GLU A 2 -9.82 -9.09 -3.94
N GLN A 3 -10.26 -9.71 -2.85
CA GLN A 3 -10.22 -9.11 -1.52
C GLN A 3 -9.39 -9.97 -0.58
N ILE A 4 -8.48 -9.32 0.15
CA ILE A 4 -7.60 -9.97 1.11
C ILE A 4 -7.83 -9.30 2.47
N ASN A 5 -8.25 -10.09 3.45
CA ASN A 5 -8.41 -9.60 4.83
C ASN A 5 -7.04 -9.40 5.47
N VAL A 6 -6.82 -8.23 6.08
CA VAL A 6 -5.60 -7.96 6.84
C VAL A 6 -5.74 -8.58 8.24
N THR A 7 -4.90 -9.57 8.54
CA THR A 7 -5.00 -10.35 9.78
C THR A 7 -4.85 -9.46 11.01
N GLY A 8 -5.78 -9.58 11.96
CA GLY A 8 -5.74 -8.82 13.23
C GLY A 8 -6.21 -7.36 13.14
N THR A 9 -6.90 -7.00 12.05
CA THR A 9 -7.52 -5.69 11.80
C THR A 9 -8.91 -5.87 11.20
N ASN A 10 -9.72 -4.80 11.14
CA ASN A 10 -10.98 -4.78 10.38
C ASN A 10 -10.79 -4.10 9.01
N MET A 11 -9.63 -4.32 8.39
CA MET A 11 -9.23 -3.72 7.12
C MET A 11 -9.08 -4.80 6.05
N VAL A 12 -9.29 -4.41 4.81
CA VAL A 12 -9.18 -5.26 3.63
C VAL A 12 -8.37 -4.58 2.55
N ILE A 13 -7.65 -5.37 1.78
CA ILE A 13 -7.00 -4.94 0.53
C ILE A 13 -7.90 -5.40 -0.61
N ILE A 14 -8.24 -4.47 -1.51
CA ILE A 14 -9.03 -4.77 -2.70
C ILE A 14 -8.14 -4.55 -3.91
N SER A 15 -7.82 -5.62 -4.63
CA SER A 15 -6.99 -5.58 -5.83
C SER A 15 -7.84 -5.55 -7.11
N ASP A 16 -7.40 -4.71 -8.04
CA ASP A 16 -7.95 -4.59 -9.39
C ASP A 16 -6.83 -4.85 -10.41
N LYS A 17 -6.86 -6.04 -11.01
CA LYS A 17 -5.89 -6.45 -12.03
C LYS A 17 -6.01 -5.64 -13.32
N THR A 18 -7.22 -5.18 -13.67
CA THR A 18 -7.45 -4.38 -14.89
C THR A 18 -6.77 -3.03 -14.76
N LEU A 19 -6.88 -2.42 -13.57
CA LEU A 19 -6.25 -1.14 -13.25
C LEU A 19 -4.82 -1.29 -12.70
N LYS A 20 -4.33 -2.52 -12.51
CA LYS A 20 -3.02 -2.85 -11.90
C LYS A 20 -2.78 -2.10 -10.60
N THR A 21 -3.82 -2.00 -9.78
CA THR A 21 -3.79 -1.24 -8.53
C THR A 21 -4.47 -2.00 -7.40
N PHE A 22 -4.20 -1.60 -6.18
CA PHE A 22 -4.95 -2.05 -5.02
C PHE A 22 -5.26 -0.88 -4.11
N VAL A 23 -6.34 -1.01 -3.35
CA VAL A 23 -6.76 0.00 -2.37
C VAL A 23 -6.92 -0.64 -1.01
N ILE A 24 -6.65 0.17 0.02
CA ILE A 24 -6.87 -0.18 1.43
C ILE A 24 -8.26 0.33 1.83
N ALA A 25 -9.14 -0.58 2.20
CA ALA A 25 -10.52 -0.27 2.58
C ALA A 25 -10.84 -0.82 3.98
N GLY A 26 -11.80 -0.19 4.66
CA GLY A 26 -12.28 -0.61 5.97
C GLY A 26 -12.68 0.59 6.82
N HIS A 27 -12.87 0.36 8.11
CA HIS A 27 -13.38 1.40 9.01
C HIS A 27 -12.42 2.60 9.16
N LEU A 28 -11.09 2.40 9.06
CA LEU A 28 -10.13 3.51 9.09
C LEU A 28 -10.27 4.44 7.87
N SER A 29 -10.77 3.94 6.74
CA SER A 29 -10.96 4.74 5.52
C SER A 29 -12.01 5.85 5.70
N GLU A 30 -12.79 5.86 6.78
CA GLU A 30 -13.68 6.97 7.13
C GLU A 30 -12.91 8.19 7.65
N ARG A 31 -11.79 7.96 8.35
CA ARG A 31 -10.97 9.00 8.99
C ARG A 31 -9.64 9.25 8.29
N TRP A 32 -9.15 8.27 7.54
CA TRP A 32 -7.88 8.28 6.84
C TRP A 32 -8.08 8.07 5.35
N GLU A 33 -7.30 8.78 4.57
CA GLU A 33 -7.12 8.57 3.15
C GLU A 33 -5.86 7.73 2.96
N PHE A 34 -6.00 6.61 2.27
CA PHE A 34 -4.90 5.69 2.01
C PHE A 34 -4.49 5.78 0.54
N THR A 35 -3.19 5.92 0.31
CA THR A 35 -2.58 5.80 -1.01
C THR A 35 -1.69 4.56 -1.01
N SER A 36 -1.82 3.74 -2.04
CA SER A 36 -1.00 2.55 -2.23
C SER A 36 -0.71 2.36 -3.72
N ILE A 37 0.57 2.41 -4.09
CA ILE A 37 0.99 2.38 -5.48
C ILE A 37 2.35 1.69 -5.63
N PHE A 38 2.53 0.97 -6.73
CA PHE A 38 3.84 0.52 -7.20
C PHE A 38 4.38 1.55 -8.18
N GLU A 39 5.33 2.36 -7.73
CA GLU A 39 5.96 3.43 -8.51
C GLU A 39 7.12 2.86 -9.31
N LYS A 40 7.24 3.25 -10.58
CA LYS A 40 8.41 2.89 -11.38
C LYS A 40 9.62 3.68 -10.90
N ILE A 41 10.76 3.01 -10.80
CA ILE A 41 12.01 3.62 -10.32
C ILE A 41 12.77 4.30 -11.46
N ASP A 42 12.66 3.77 -12.69
CA ASP A 42 13.28 4.34 -13.88
C ASP A 42 12.27 4.53 -15.02
N ASP A 43 12.32 5.73 -15.62
CA ASP A 43 11.57 6.10 -16.83
C ASP A 43 12.38 5.86 -18.12
N GLU A 44 13.68 5.55 -18.02
CA GLU A 44 14.56 5.34 -19.17
C GLU A 44 14.79 3.83 -19.43
N ALA A 45 14.42 3.41 -20.64
CA ALA A 45 14.71 2.10 -21.18
C ALA A 45 16.23 1.90 -21.30
N THR A 46 16.84 1.23 -20.33
CA THR A 46 18.26 0.84 -20.37
C THR A 46 18.41 -0.57 -20.95
N LEU A 47 19.55 -0.80 -21.62
CA LEU A 47 19.91 -2.10 -22.17
C LEU A 47 20.90 -2.81 -21.24
N ASP A 48 20.71 -4.11 -21.05
CA ASP A 48 21.61 -4.99 -20.32
C ASP A 48 22.90 -5.31 -21.11
N GLU A 49 23.78 -6.14 -20.54
CA GLU A 49 25.05 -6.53 -21.16
C GLU A 49 24.89 -7.27 -22.51
N ASN A 50 23.69 -7.79 -22.79
CA ASN A 50 23.34 -8.51 -24.02
C ASN A 50 22.62 -7.62 -25.04
N GLY A 51 22.28 -6.37 -24.68
CA GLY A 51 21.49 -5.48 -25.51
C GLY A 51 19.98 -5.73 -25.41
N GLU A 52 19.50 -6.41 -24.36
CA GLU A 52 18.09 -6.58 -24.03
C GLU A 52 17.62 -5.48 -23.07
N LEU A 53 16.32 -5.12 -23.11
CA LEU A 53 15.77 -4.13 -22.19
C LEU A 53 15.80 -4.65 -20.75
N PHE A 54 16.32 -3.87 -19.82
CA PHE A 54 16.18 -4.16 -18.39
C PHE A 54 14.69 -4.29 -18.00
N GLU A 55 14.39 -5.24 -17.12
CA GLU A 55 13.06 -5.32 -16.52
C GLU A 55 12.77 -4.05 -15.70
N ILE A 56 11.57 -3.49 -15.86
CA ILE A 56 11.16 -2.27 -15.16
C ILE A 56 11.14 -2.54 -13.65
N SER A 57 11.90 -1.76 -12.89
CA SER A 57 11.91 -1.82 -11.42
C SER A 57 10.78 -0.98 -10.82
N TYR A 58 10.15 -1.52 -9.79
CA TYR A 58 9.09 -0.85 -9.03
C TYR A 58 9.40 -0.82 -7.54
N VAL A 59 9.00 0.27 -6.88
CA VAL A 59 8.99 0.40 -5.43
C VAL A 59 7.55 0.52 -4.93
N LEU A 60 7.25 -0.12 -3.79
CA LEU A 60 5.97 0.06 -3.10
C LEU A 60 5.97 1.37 -2.32
N SER A 61 5.00 2.22 -2.59
CA SER A 61 4.73 3.47 -1.86
C SER A 61 3.39 3.35 -1.12
N LEU A 62 3.42 3.60 0.19
CA LEU A 62 2.26 3.56 1.08
C LEU A 62 2.14 4.87 1.85
N GLU A 63 0.95 5.44 1.87
CA GLU A 63 0.65 6.65 2.64
C GLU A 63 -0.71 6.51 3.34
N ALA A 64 -0.79 7.01 4.58
CA ALA A 64 -2.04 7.18 5.31
C ALA A 64 -2.13 8.62 5.82
N LYS A 65 -3.06 9.38 5.27
CA LYS A 65 -3.25 10.80 5.58
C LYS A 65 -4.57 11.01 6.33
N PRO A 66 -4.59 11.72 7.47
CA PRO A 66 -5.84 11.98 8.16
C PRO A 66 -6.69 12.96 7.33
N LYS A 67 -7.98 12.65 7.17
CA LYS A 67 -8.93 13.47 6.39
C LYS A 67 -9.28 14.79 7.08
N ALA A 68 -9.11 14.86 8.39
CA ALA A 68 -9.33 16.05 9.20
C ALA A 68 -8.09 16.37 10.04
N LYS A 69 -7.97 17.62 10.46
CA LYS A 69 -6.89 18.04 11.36
C LYS A 69 -6.97 17.27 12.68
N VAL A 70 -5.89 16.59 13.03
CA VAL A 70 -5.76 15.88 14.30
C VAL A 70 -5.52 16.91 15.42
N ASN A 71 -6.43 16.99 16.39
CA ASN A 71 -6.30 17.86 17.56
C ASN A 71 -6.30 16.99 18.82
N LEU A 72 -5.13 16.85 19.46
CA LEU A 72 -4.96 16.03 20.66
C LEU A 72 -5.10 16.88 21.92
N THR A 73 -6.33 17.13 22.35
CA THR A 73 -6.62 18.02 23.50
C THR A 73 -6.67 17.29 24.84
N SER A 74 -6.65 15.96 24.84
CA SER A 74 -6.68 15.14 26.05
C SER A 74 -5.98 13.79 25.84
N SER A 75 -5.67 13.11 26.95
CA SER A 75 -5.12 11.74 26.92
C SER A 75 -6.08 10.73 26.29
N TYR A 76 -7.40 10.97 26.36
CA TYR A 76 -8.40 10.14 25.68
C TYR A 76 -8.24 10.26 24.16
N PHE A 77 -8.24 11.47 23.61
CA PHE A 77 -8.06 11.70 22.16
C PHE A 77 -6.70 11.19 21.67
N ALA A 78 -5.63 11.37 22.46
CA ALA A 78 -4.31 10.84 22.12
C ALA A 78 -4.28 9.31 22.07
N LYS A 79 -4.94 8.62 23.02
CA LYS A 79 -5.05 7.15 23.01
C LYS A 79 -5.88 6.65 21.85
N ASP A 80 -6.95 7.36 21.48
CA ASP A 80 -7.79 7.00 20.35
C ASP A 80 -7.01 7.10 19.03
N HIS A 81 -6.33 8.23 18.80
CA HIS A 81 -5.47 8.40 17.64
C HIS A 81 -4.32 7.38 17.60
N LYS A 82 -3.76 7.01 18.77
CA LYS A 82 -2.77 5.94 18.84
C LYS A 82 -3.32 4.61 18.34
N LYS A 83 -4.56 4.24 18.67
CA LYS A 83 -5.17 2.99 18.17
C LYS A 83 -5.26 2.98 16.65
N ASP A 84 -5.67 4.10 16.05
CA ASP A 84 -5.71 4.24 14.59
C ASP A 84 -4.32 4.00 14.00
N VAL A 85 -3.28 4.65 14.53
CA VAL A 85 -1.90 4.50 14.06
C VAL A 85 -1.39 3.06 14.26
N ASP A 86 -1.66 2.44 15.42
CA ASP A 86 -1.27 1.05 15.71
C ASP A 86 -1.94 0.07 14.71
N GLU A 87 -3.15 0.35 14.25
CA GLU A 87 -3.84 -0.47 13.25
C GLU A 87 -3.33 -0.19 11.82
N ILE A 88 -3.04 1.07 11.47
CA ILE A 88 -2.38 1.43 10.20
C ILE A 88 -1.03 0.71 10.06
N ILE A 89 -0.23 0.65 11.15
CA ILE A 89 1.04 -0.08 11.17
C ILE A 89 0.84 -1.56 10.79
N LYS A 90 -0.18 -2.22 11.36
CA LYS A 90 -0.47 -3.63 11.03
C LYS A 90 -0.86 -3.81 9.56
N VAL A 91 -1.66 -2.88 9.01
CA VAL A 91 -2.03 -2.89 7.59
C VAL A 91 -0.80 -2.75 6.72
N PHE A 92 0.07 -1.78 7.02
CA PHE A 92 1.27 -1.53 6.23
C PHE A 92 2.24 -2.72 6.29
N SER A 93 2.52 -3.24 7.49
CA SER A 93 3.36 -4.43 7.63
C SER A 93 2.80 -5.63 6.89
N PHE A 94 1.48 -5.86 6.94
CA PHE A 94 0.87 -6.92 6.14
C PHE A 94 1.10 -6.76 4.64
N ILE A 95 0.96 -5.53 4.12
CA ILE A 95 1.21 -5.25 2.69
C ILE A 95 2.69 -5.45 2.37
N GLU A 96 3.60 -4.92 3.18
CA GLU A 96 5.06 -5.02 3.00
C GLU A 96 5.57 -6.46 3.01
N ASP A 97 5.00 -7.30 3.89
CA ASP A 97 5.30 -8.72 4.00
C ASP A 97 4.78 -9.52 2.79
N ASN A 98 3.67 -9.06 2.18
CA ASN A 98 3.00 -9.72 1.05
C ASN A 98 3.19 -9.01 -0.29
N LYS A 99 4.04 -7.98 -0.36
CA LYS A 99 4.12 -7.06 -1.51
C LYS A 99 4.43 -7.76 -2.83
N LYS A 100 5.27 -8.79 -2.82
CA LYS A 100 5.57 -9.61 -4.01
C LYS A 100 4.34 -10.33 -4.54
N ASN A 101 3.61 -11.01 -3.66
CA ASN A 101 2.37 -11.71 -4.01
C ASN A 101 1.31 -10.73 -4.55
N ILE A 102 1.17 -9.56 -3.91
CA ILE A 102 0.24 -8.51 -4.36
C ILE A 102 0.65 -8.01 -5.75
N PHE A 103 1.93 -7.68 -5.95
CA PHE A 103 2.48 -7.22 -7.23
C PHE A 103 2.23 -8.21 -8.36
N GLU A 104 2.57 -9.49 -8.14
CA GLU A 104 2.33 -10.58 -9.09
C GLU A 104 0.83 -10.78 -9.36
N SER A 105 -0.02 -10.71 -8.32
CA SER A 105 -1.47 -10.87 -8.46
C SER A 105 -2.09 -9.81 -9.37
N LEU A 106 -1.53 -8.61 -9.40
CA LEU A 106 -1.96 -7.50 -10.25
C LEU A 106 -1.51 -7.66 -11.71
N GLY A 107 -0.65 -8.63 -12.04
CA GLY A 107 -0.13 -8.85 -13.39
C GLY A 107 0.81 -7.75 -13.87
N ILE A 108 1.50 -7.08 -12.93
CA ILE A 108 2.55 -6.13 -13.26
C ILE A 108 3.79 -6.93 -13.72
N HIS A 109 4.40 -6.50 -14.82
CA HIS A 109 5.60 -7.12 -15.37
C HIS A 109 6.79 -6.23 -15.00
N GLY A 110 7.80 -6.83 -14.35
CA GLY A 110 8.96 -6.12 -13.82
C GLY A 110 9.43 -6.72 -12.49
N VAL A 111 10.42 -6.09 -11.90
CA VAL A 111 10.98 -6.48 -10.60
C VAL A 111 10.54 -5.52 -9.51
N LEU A 112 10.48 -6.03 -8.29
CA LEU A 112 10.19 -5.23 -7.10
C LEU A 112 11.45 -5.11 -6.25
N GLU A 113 11.83 -3.87 -5.93
CA GLU A 113 12.99 -3.56 -5.07
C GLU A 113 12.66 -3.67 -3.58
#